data_AF-A0A1E5MIC8-F1
#
_entry.id   AF-A0A1E5MIC8-F1
#
_cell.length_a   1.000
_cell.length_b   1.000
_cell.length_c   1.000
_cell.angle_alpha   90.00
_cell.angle_beta   90.00
_cell.angle_gamma   90.00
#
_symmetry.space_group_name_H-M   'P 1'
#
loop_
_entity.id
_entity.type
_entity.pdbx_description
1 polymer ?
#
loop_
_entity_poly.entity_id
_entity_poly.type
_entity_poly.pdbx_seq_one_letter_code
_entity_poly.pdbx_strand_id
1 'polypeptide(L)'
;MEDEDFYREVIRRAPRTTSLLGVEFNLDWQFDWPDAESVLVQDLDDAPLRDNEVLQTELDYLLNVLGTDSSVDDFFTYIDSGLDPLAETGQTSRTWLIGLRDRAARNVRNGDPVERGQTGEVL
;
A
#
# COMPACT_ATOMS: atom_id res chain seq x y z
N MET A 1 -6.83 -4.66 -24.30
CA MET A 1 -7.59 -5.76 -23.69
C MET A 1 -6.69 -6.65 -22.82
N GLU A 2 -5.38 -6.75 -23.12
CA GLU A 2 -4.40 -7.43 -22.26
C GLU A 2 -4.13 -6.67 -20.95
N ASP A 3 -4.18 -5.32 -20.95
CA ASP A 3 -3.87 -4.51 -19.77
C ASP A 3 -4.98 -4.54 -18.69
N GLU A 4 -6.26 -4.63 -19.09
CA GLU A 4 -7.39 -4.63 -18.14
C GLU A 4 -7.44 -5.94 -17.33
N ASP A 5 -7.23 -7.09 -17.98
CA ASP A 5 -7.16 -8.37 -17.29
C ASP A 5 -5.91 -8.47 -16.40
N PHE A 6 -4.80 -7.88 -16.85
CA PHE A 6 -3.60 -7.73 -16.02
C PHE A 6 -3.88 -6.93 -14.75
N TYR A 7 -4.46 -5.73 -14.86
CA TYR A 7 -4.73 -4.92 -13.67
C TYR A 7 -5.79 -5.55 -12.75
N ARG A 8 -6.80 -6.25 -13.29
CA ARG A 8 -7.73 -7.04 -12.47
C ARG A 8 -7.03 -8.15 -11.69
N GLU A 9 -6.05 -8.83 -12.28
CA GLU A 9 -5.20 -9.80 -11.57
C GLU A 9 -4.38 -9.12 -10.48
N VAL A 10 -3.78 -7.96 -10.77
CA VAL A 10 -3.00 -7.18 -9.78
C VAL A 10 -3.88 -6.81 -8.59
N ILE A 11 -5.06 -6.23 -8.81
CA ILE A 11 -6.01 -5.87 -7.75
C ILE A 11 -6.39 -7.09 -6.89
N ARG A 12 -6.68 -8.22 -7.53
CA ARG A 12 -7.05 -9.44 -6.79
C ARG A 12 -5.89 -10.01 -5.96
N ARG A 13 -4.64 -9.81 -6.40
CA ARG A 13 -3.44 -10.27 -5.68
C ARG A 13 -2.98 -9.31 -4.59
N ALA A 14 -3.38 -8.05 -4.67
CA ALA A 14 -2.98 -7.00 -3.74
C ALA A 14 -4.14 -6.13 -3.25
N PRO A 15 -5.21 -6.74 -2.71
CA PRO A 15 -6.43 -6.03 -2.36
C PRO A 15 -6.20 -4.94 -1.30
N ARG A 16 -5.29 -5.13 -0.34
CA ARG A 16 -5.06 -4.13 0.71
C ARG A 16 -4.31 -2.92 0.16
N THR A 17 -3.28 -3.15 -0.65
CA THR A 17 -2.52 -2.10 -1.32
C THR A 17 -3.43 -1.33 -2.28
N THR A 18 -4.31 -2.03 -3.02
CA THR A 18 -5.32 -1.37 -3.86
C THR A 18 -6.30 -0.55 -3.03
N SER A 19 -6.74 -1.04 -1.87
CA SER A 19 -7.63 -0.27 -0.98
C SER A 19 -6.96 1.00 -0.47
N LEU A 20 -5.70 0.91 -0.02
CA LEU A 20 -4.93 2.08 0.41
C LEU A 20 -4.85 3.13 -0.71
N LEU A 21 -4.53 2.70 -1.94
CA LEU A 21 -4.32 3.62 -3.06
C LEU A 21 -5.63 4.16 -3.67
N GLY A 22 -6.67 3.34 -3.78
CA GLY A 22 -7.92 3.72 -4.46
C GLY A 22 -9.04 4.19 -3.53
N VAL A 23 -9.02 3.77 -2.27
CA VAL A 23 -10.06 4.12 -1.28
C VAL A 23 -9.56 5.19 -0.32
N GLU A 24 -8.42 4.98 0.34
CA GLU A 24 -7.89 5.98 1.29
C GLU A 24 -7.32 7.19 0.54
N PHE A 25 -6.53 6.92 -0.51
CA PHE A 25 -6.08 7.94 -1.46
C PHE A 25 -7.05 8.13 -2.63
N ASN A 26 -8.37 8.14 -2.39
CA ASN A 26 -9.35 8.47 -3.44
C ASN A 26 -9.22 9.94 -3.93
N LEU A 27 -9.92 10.34 -5.00
CA LEU A 27 -9.81 11.69 -5.58
C LEU A 27 -10.08 12.87 -4.61
N ASP A 28 -10.79 12.63 -3.52
CA ASP A 28 -11.21 13.61 -2.53
C ASP A 28 -10.42 13.49 -1.21
N TRP A 29 -9.38 12.65 -1.14
CA TRP A 29 -8.65 12.31 0.09
C TRP A 29 -8.15 13.53 0.88
N GLN A 30 -7.81 14.62 0.20
CA GLN A 30 -7.34 15.89 0.81
C GLN A 30 -8.43 16.61 1.63
N PHE A 31 -9.71 16.23 1.49
CA PHE A 31 -10.77 16.76 2.35
C PHE A 31 -10.84 16.04 3.70
N ASP A 32 -10.43 14.79 3.74
CA ASP A 32 -10.44 13.96 4.95
C ASP A 32 -9.11 14.01 5.70
N TRP A 33 -8.02 14.31 4.99
CA TRP A 33 -6.66 14.24 5.49
C TRP A 33 -5.87 15.53 5.26
N PRO A 34 -5.05 15.97 6.23
CA PRO A 34 -4.24 17.18 6.07
C PRO A 34 -3.04 16.98 5.13
N ASP A 35 -2.51 15.76 5.04
CA ASP A 35 -1.39 15.37 4.18
C ASP A 35 -1.35 13.85 3.98
N ALA A 36 -0.55 13.40 2.99
CA ALA A 36 -0.42 11.98 2.68
C ALA A 36 0.21 11.19 3.84
N GLU A 37 1.06 11.83 4.64
CA GLU A 37 1.71 11.19 5.79
C GLU A 37 0.68 10.79 6.86
N SER A 38 -0.37 11.58 7.06
CA SER A 38 -1.44 11.28 8.01
C SER A 38 -2.22 10.01 7.65
N VAL A 39 -2.46 9.77 6.35
CA VAL A 39 -3.03 8.52 5.85
C VAL A 39 -2.10 7.35 6.20
N LEU A 40 -0.80 7.50 5.94
CA LEU A 40 0.18 6.43 6.20
C LEU A 40 0.33 6.14 7.69
N VAL A 41 0.24 7.13 8.56
CA VAL A 41 0.25 6.89 10.01
C VAL A 41 -0.94 6.03 10.41
N GLN A 42 -2.15 6.36 9.96
CA GLN A 42 -3.34 5.56 10.29
C GLN A 42 -3.28 4.15 9.69
N ASP A 43 -3.00 4.03 8.39
CA ASP A 43 -3.19 2.77 7.65
C ASP A 43 -1.96 1.86 7.63
N LEU A 44 -0.78 2.36 8.00
CA LEU A 44 0.44 1.56 8.16
C LEU A 44 0.93 1.52 9.61
N ASP A 45 1.16 2.67 10.24
CA ASP A 45 1.90 2.69 11.51
C ASP A 45 1.03 2.32 12.71
N ASP A 46 -0.23 2.75 12.72
CA ASP A 46 -1.21 2.40 13.75
C ASP A 46 -1.98 1.10 13.42
N ALA A 47 -1.74 0.53 12.23
CA ALA A 47 -2.36 -0.73 11.81
C ALA A 47 -1.78 -1.95 12.55
N PRO A 48 -2.59 -3.01 12.76
CA PRO A 48 -2.11 -4.26 13.36
C PRO A 48 -0.87 -4.86 12.68
N LEU A 49 -0.05 -5.63 13.41
CA LEU A 49 1.13 -6.28 12.82
C LEU A 49 0.80 -7.15 11.60
N ARG A 50 -0.25 -7.97 11.71
CA ARG A 50 -0.72 -8.85 10.62
C ARG A 50 -1.05 -8.08 9.35
N ASP A 51 -1.55 -6.87 9.52
CA ASP A 51 -1.94 -6.01 8.42
C ASP A 51 -0.72 -5.47 7.68
N ASN A 52 0.33 -5.11 8.43
CA ASN A 52 1.64 -4.76 7.87
C ASN A 52 2.32 -5.95 7.17
N GLU A 53 2.16 -7.19 7.66
CA GLU A 53 2.70 -8.41 7.00
C GLU A 53 2.04 -8.64 5.63
N VAL A 54 0.71 -8.49 5.56
CA VAL A 54 -0.03 -8.57 4.30
C VAL A 54 0.39 -7.46 3.37
N LEU A 55 0.42 -6.21 3.84
CA LEU A 55 0.78 -5.07 3.01
C LEU A 55 2.21 -5.19 2.46
N GLN A 56 3.17 -5.63 3.29
CA GLN A 56 4.54 -5.90 2.82
C GLN A 56 4.56 -6.91 1.68
N THR A 57 3.84 -8.03 1.82
CA THR A 57 3.77 -9.10 0.81
C THR A 57 3.14 -8.60 -0.49
N GLU A 58 2.07 -7.83 -0.40
CA GLU A 58 1.39 -7.27 -1.56
C GLU A 58 2.23 -6.20 -2.27
N LEU A 59 2.94 -5.35 -1.52
CA LEU A 59 3.86 -4.36 -2.09
C LEU A 59 5.06 -5.00 -2.78
N ASP A 60 5.61 -6.09 -2.23
CA ASP A 60 6.64 -6.88 -2.89
C ASP A 60 6.14 -7.47 -4.22
N TYR A 61 4.89 -7.97 -4.25
CA TYR A 61 4.25 -8.42 -5.49
C TYR A 61 4.06 -7.28 -6.50
N LEU A 62 3.50 -6.14 -6.08
CA LEU A 62 3.30 -4.96 -6.95
C LEU A 62 4.62 -4.51 -7.56
N LEU A 63 5.66 -4.33 -6.74
CA LEU A 63 6.96 -3.83 -7.19
C LEU A 63 7.66 -4.78 -8.16
N ASN A 64 7.34 -6.07 -8.11
CA ASN A 64 7.82 -7.08 -9.05
C ASN A 64 7.06 -7.04 -10.39
N VAL A 65 5.73 -6.90 -10.38
CA VAL A 65 4.93 -6.91 -11.61
C VAL A 65 4.85 -5.55 -12.31
N LEU A 66 4.90 -4.45 -11.54
CA LEU A 66 4.95 -3.07 -12.02
C LEU A 66 6.40 -2.57 -12.02
N GLY A 67 7.21 -3.08 -12.94
CA GLY A 67 8.66 -2.93 -12.91
C GLY A 67 9.22 -1.51 -13.14
N THR A 68 8.39 -0.56 -13.57
CA THR A 68 8.82 0.81 -13.93
C THR A 68 7.91 1.86 -13.29
N ASP A 69 8.38 3.12 -13.18
CA ASP A 69 7.54 4.24 -12.73
C ASP A 69 6.27 4.37 -13.58
N SER A 70 6.40 4.33 -14.92
CA SER A 70 5.26 4.41 -15.84
C SER A 70 4.22 3.32 -15.57
N SER A 71 4.63 2.07 -15.30
CA SER A 71 3.66 1.01 -14.99
C SER A 71 2.96 1.20 -13.65
N VAL A 72 3.60 1.90 -12.71
CA VAL A 72 2.98 2.27 -11.43
C VAL A 72 1.99 3.41 -11.63
N ASP A 73 2.36 4.43 -12.42
CA ASP A 73 1.48 5.56 -12.75
C ASP A 73 0.22 5.10 -13.51
N ASP A 74 0.38 4.18 -14.47
CA ASP A 74 -0.72 3.58 -15.20
C ASP A 74 -1.64 2.78 -14.26
N PHE A 75 -1.07 2.06 -13.28
CA PHE A 75 -1.85 1.34 -12.28
C PHE A 75 -2.62 2.29 -11.35
N PHE A 76 -2.00 3.39 -10.89
CA PHE A 76 -2.64 4.40 -10.04
C PHE A 76 -3.82 5.03 -10.77
N THR A 77 -3.64 5.33 -12.06
CA THR A 77 -4.71 5.82 -12.93
C THR A 77 -5.81 4.77 -13.08
N TYR A 78 -5.46 3.49 -13.27
CA TYR A 78 -6.44 2.41 -13.44
C TYR A 78 -7.36 2.22 -12.21
N ILE A 79 -6.83 2.41 -11.00
CA ILE A 79 -7.59 2.27 -9.75
C ILE A 79 -8.21 3.58 -9.25
N ASP A 80 -8.19 4.63 -10.08
CA ASP A 80 -8.67 5.97 -9.75
C ASP A 80 -8.08 6.53 -8.45
N SER A 81 -6.78 6.29 -8.23
CA SER A 81 -6.02 6.92 -7.13
C SER A 81 -5.95 8.43 -7.33
N GLY A 82 -6.31 9.19 -6.31
CA GLY A 82 -6.12 10.64 -6.21
C GLY A 82 -4.73 11.05 -5.72
N LEU A 83 -3.86 10.11 -5.38
CA LEU A 83 -2.49 10.40 -4.99
C LEU A 83 -1.60 10.67 -6.22
N ASP A 84 -0.93 11.82 -6.22
CA ASP A 84 0.25 12.10 -7.04
C ASP A 84 1.51 12.12 -6.13
N PRO A 85 2.27 11.02 -6.06
CA PRO A 85 3.44 10.95 -5.17
C PRO A 85 4.48 12.04 -5.45
N LEU A 86 4.62 12.48 -6.70
CA LEU A 86 5.61 13.49 -7.06
C LEU A 86 5.20 14.86 -6.53
N ALA A 87 3.92 15.22 -6.69
CA ALA A 87 3.38 16.47 -6.17
C ALA A 87 3.36 16.50 -4.63
N GLU A 88 2.97 15.40 -3.99
CA GLU A 88 2.78 15.33 -2.54
C GLU A 88 4.07 15.11 -1.76
N THR A 89 5.04 14.37 -2.31
CA THR A 89 6.24 13.93 -1.58
C THR A 89 7.56 14.25 -2.27
N GLY A 90 7.52 14.68 -3.54
CA GLY A 90 8.72 14.88 -4.35
C GLY A 90 9.38 13.57 -4.83
N GLN A 91 8.72 12.42 -4.65
CA GLN A 91 9.23 11.11 -5.06
C GLN A 91 8.50 10.59 -6.30
N THR A 92 9.18 9.81 -7.14
CA THR A 92 8.48 9.07 -8.20
C THR A 92 7.58 7.99 -7.59
N SER A 93 6.52 7.60 -8.29
CA SER A 93 5.54 6.65 -7.77
C SER A 93 6.16 5.31 -7.38
N ARG A 94 7.12 4.79 -8.15
CA ARG A 94 7.83 3.56 -7.76
C ARG A 94 8.72 3.76 -6.54
N THR A 95 9.42 4.88 -6.45
CA THR A 95 10.27 5.19 -5.29
C THR A 95 9.43 5.29 -4.02
N TRP A 96 8.27 5.94 -4.12
CA TRP A 96 7.32 6.05 -3.02
C TRP A 96 6.76 4.69 -2.58
N LEU A 97 6.37 3.82 -3.52
CA LEU A 97 5.95 2.43 -3.20
C LEU A 97 7.05 1.60 -2.52
N ILE A 98 8.31 1.77 -2.93
CA ILE A 98 9.45 1.14 -2.24
C ILE A 98 9.55 1.64 -0.80
N GLY A 99 9.36 2.95 -0.59
CA GLY A 99 9.30 3.56 0.75
C GLY A 99 8.19 2.96 1.61
N LEU A 100 7.00 2.76 1.06
CA LEU A 100 5.90 2.06 1.75
C LEU A 100 6.27 0.63 2.13
N ARG A 101 6.87 -0.12 1.20
CA ARG A 101 7.28 -1.51 1.46
C ARG A 101 8.30 -1.58 2.60
N ASP A 102 9.27 -0.67 2.58
CA ASP A 102 10.30 -0.59 3.62
C ASP A 102 9.72 -0.14 4.97
N ARG A 103 8.70 0.72 4.97
CA ARG A 103 7.95 1.12 6.18
C ARG A 103 7.18 -0.06 6.76
N ALA A 104 6.39 -0.77 5.95
CA ALA A 104 5.68 -1.99 6.37
C ALA A 104 6.66 -3.03 6.93
N ALA A 105 7.79 -3.28 6.24
CA ALA A 105 8.82 -4.21 6.72
C ALA A 105 9.51 -3.77 8.01
N ARG A 106 9.62 -2.46 8.28
CA ARG A 106 10.09 -1.95 9.58
C ARG A 106 9.05 -2.22 10.67
N ASN A 107 7.78 -1.95 10.41
CA ASN A 107 6.69 -2.18 11.36
C ASN A 107 6.61 -3.68 11.71
N VAL A 108 6.75 -4.57 10.72
CA VAL A 108 6.82 -6.03 10.94
C VAL A 108 8.00 -6.44 11.84
N ARG A 109 9.19 -5.87 11.59
CA ARG A 109 10.38 -6.16 12.38
C ARG A 109 10.29 -5.67 13.82
N ASN A 110 9.66 -4.51 14.02
CA ASN A 110 9.56 -3.84 15.31
C ASN A 110 8.32 -4.25 16.13
N GLY A 111 7.34 -4.90 15.50
CA GLY A 111 6.13 -5.38 16.16
C GLY A 111 6.42 -6.37 17.29
N ASP A 112 5.75 -6.17 18.43
CA ASP A 112 6.00 -6.89 19.67
C ASP A 112 5.62 -8.39 19.54
N PRO A 113 6.37 -9.34 20.16
CA PRO A 113 6.08 -10.77 20.06
C PRO A 113 4.71 -11.20 20.60
N VAL A 114 4.01 -10.34 21.36
CA VAL A 114 2.68 -10.62 21.91
C VAL A 114 1.65 -10.77 20.81
N GLU A 115 1.76 -10.02 19.70
CA GLU A 115 0.88 -10.18 18.54
C GLU A 115 1.26 -11.40 17.67
N ARG A 116 2.48 -11.94 17.82
CA ARG A 116 2.95 -13.15 17.12
C ARG A 116 2.43 -14.45 17.72
N GLY A 117 1.79 -14.40 18.90
CA GLY A 117 1.41 -15.57 19.69
C GLY A 117 -0.09 -15.80 19.93
N GLN A 118 -1.00 -14.90 19.50
CA GLN A 118 -2.44 -15.01 19.81
C GLN A 118 -3.25 -15.86 18.81
N THR A 119 -2.68 -16.98 18.35
CA THR A 119 -3.41 -18.00 17.57
C THR A 119 -3.24 -19.41 18.14
N GLY A 120 -3.13 -19.53 19.46
CA GLY A 120 -3.11 -20.83 20.13
C GLY A 120 -3.62 -20.75 21.56
N GLU A 121 -4.61 -21.58 21.87
CA GLU A 121 -5.19 -21.88 23.19
C GLU A 121 -6.20 -20.86 23.76
N VAL A 122 -7.47 -21.13 23.43
CA VAL A 122 -8.53 -21.05 24.45
C VAL A 122 -8.88 -22.49 24.81
N LEU A 123 -8.60 -22.85 26.07
CA LEU A 123 -9.03 -24.09 26.73
C LEU A 123 -10.56 -24.19 26.81
#